data_AF-A0A2E1I9V5-F1
#
_entry.id   AF-A0A2E1I9V5-F1
#
_cell.length_a   1.000
_cell.length_b   1.000
_cell.length_c   1.000
_cell.angle_alpha   90.00
_cell.angle_beta   90.00
_cell.angle_gamma   90.00
#
_symmetry.space_group_name_H-M   'P 1'
#
loop_
_entity.id
_entity.type
_entity.pdbx_description
1 polymer ?
#
loop_
_entity_poly.entity_id
_entity_poly.type
_entity_poly.pdbx_seq_one_letter_code
_entity_poly.pdbx_strand_id
1 'polypeptide(L)'
;MLHLIDDWMGHERIKIGGEQEIMLRLFLLAIRYPDTLLFDSLDEVLVNDIRRLSAYLHFSSHTYTIWDDDTRRGLAKLGFEIPDTKNADPFIYGAYVGTIELIKDLAPFTCFLEHDVPRQRLFQAALAAYGRE
;
A
#
# COMPACT_ATOMS: atom_id res chain seq x y z
N MET A 1 -2.44 -14.47 10.76
CA MET A 1 -1.72 -13.29 10.24
C MET A 1 -2.68 -12.32 9.56
N LEU A 2 -3.39 -12.69 8.49
CA LEU A 2 -4.35 -11.80 7.82
C LEU A 2 -5.39 -11.19 8.78
N HIS A 3 -6.00 -12.02 9.64
CA HIS A 3 -6.92 -11.54 10.68
C HIS A 3 -6.29 -10.56 11.68
N LEU A 4 -4.98 -10.68 11.99
CA LEU A 4 -4.30 -9.74 12.87
C LEU A 4 -4.12 -8.38 12.19
N ILE A 5 -3.90 -8.39 10.87
CA ILE A 5 -3.80 -7.16 10.06
C ILE A 5 -5.17 -6.51 9.97
N ASP A 6 -6.23 -7.28 9.72
CA ASP A 6 -7.62 -6.77 9.73
C ASP A 6 -7.95 -6.13 11.09
N ASP A 7 -7.66 -6.84 12.19
CA ASP A 7 -7.91 -6.37 13.54
C ASP A 7 -7.10 -5.08 13.84
N TRP A 8 -5.83 -4.98 13.38
CA TRP A 8 -5.00 -3.77 13.52
C TRP A 8 -5.51 -2.59 12.70
N MET A 9 -6.01 -2.85 11.49
CA MET A 9 -6.62 -1.83 10.61
C MET A 9 -8.02 -1.40 11.07
N GLY A 10 -8.61 -2.11 12.06
CA GLY A 10 -10.00 -1.88 12.48
C GLY A 10 -11.03 -2.36 11.45
N HIS A 11 -10.66 -3.30 10.58
CA HIS A 11 -11.55 -3.90 9.60
C HIS A 11 -12.25 -5.15 10.14
N GLU A 12 -13.46 -5.43 9.65
CA GLU A 12 -14.02 -6.78 9.81
C GLU A 12 -13.09 -7.78 9.10
N ARG A 13 -12.93 -8.96 9.69
CA ARG A 13 -12.15 -10.05 9.10
C ARG A 13 -12.67 -10.39 7.71
N ILE A 14 -11.76 -10.56 6.77
CA ILE A 14 -12.13 -10.94 5.41
C ILE A 14 -12.87 -12.29 5.38
N LYS A 15 -13.99 -12.35 4.66
CA LYS A 15 -14.83 -13.54 4.51
C LYS A 15 -14.55 -14.18 3.16
N ILE A 16 -13.59 -15.11 3.14
CA ILE A 16 -13.16 -15.83 1.93
C ILE A 16 -13.14 -17.33 2.18
N GLY A 17 -13.30 -18.12 1.12
CA GLY A 17 -13.17 -19.57 1.18
C GLY A 17 -11.70 -20.02 1.23
N GLY A 18 -11.48 -21.32 1.45
CA GLY A 18 -10.13 -21.87 1.59
C GLY A 18 -9.27 -21.73 0.33
N GLU A 19 -9.87 -21.85 -0.85
CA GLU A 19 -9.17 -21.67 -2.13
C GLU A 19 -8.70 -20.23 -2.32
N GLN A 20 -9.56 -19.25 -2.05
CA GLN A 20 -9.21 -17.83 -2.09
C GLN A 20 -8.12 -17.47 -1.08
N GLU A 21 -8.16 -18.05 0.12
CA GLU A 21 -7.12 -17.83 1.11
C GLU A 21 -5.75 -18.37 0.64
N ILE A 22 -5.74 -19.57 0.04
CA ILE A 22 -4.51 -20.14 -0.53
C ILE A 22 -3.99 -19.26 -1.67
N MET A 23 -4.85 -18.84 -2.58
CA MET A 23 -4.48 -17.95 -3.69
C MET A 23 -3.89 -16.63 -3.18
N LEU A 24 -4.55 -15.98 -2.22
CA LEU A 24 -4.06 -14.75 -1.61
C LEU A 24 -2.67 -14.95 -0.98
N ARG A 25 -2.45 -16.06 -0.28
CA ARG A 25 -1.13 -16.34 0.35
C ARG A 25 -0.04 -16.58 -0.68
N LEU A 26 -0.34 -17.31 -1.75
CA LEU A 26 0.60 -17.53 -2.85
C LEU A 26 0.93 -16.23 -3.57
N PHE A 27 -0.08 -15.38 -3.80
CA PHE A 27 0.09 -14.05 -4.34
C PHE A 27 1.01 -13.18 -3.47
N LEU A 28 0.75 -13.10 -2.15
CA LEU A 28 1.55 -12.31 -1.21
C LEU A 28 3.02 -12.79 -1.14
N LEU A 29 3.25 -14.08 -1.40
CA LEU A 29 4.59 -14.65 -1.49
C LEU A 29 5.29 -14.33 -2.83
N ALA A 30 4.53 -14.32 -3.93
CA ALA A 30 5.06 -14.18 -5.29
C ALA A 30 5.33 -12.73 -5.69
N ILE A 31 4.51 -11.79 -5.21
CA ILE A 31 4.58 -10.39 -5.64
C ILE A 31 5.86 -9.69 -5.18
N ARG A 32 6.42 -8.85 -6.07
CA ARG A 32 7.72 -8.22 -5.92
C ARG A 32 7.58 -6.72 -5.90
N TYR A 33 8.06 -6.08 -4.85
CA TYR A 33 8.05 -4.62 -4.79
C TYR A 33 8.92 -3.97 -5.87
N PRO A 34 8.46 -2.89 -6.54
CA PRO A 34 7.17 -2.19 -6.38
C PRO A 34 6.06 -2.62 -7.37
N ASP A 35 6.16 -3.79 -7.99
CA ASP A 35 5.20 -4.30 -8.98
C ASP A 35 3.80 -4.49 -8.37
N THR A 36 2.77 -4.26 -9.17
CA THR A 36 1.36 -4.33 -8.81
C THR A 36 0.52 -5.09 -9.84
N LEU A 37 1.09 -5.46 -10.99
CA LEU A 37 0.35 -6.10 -12.09
C LEU A 37 -0.24 -7.46 -11.71
N LEU A 38 0.35 -8.14 -10.73
CA LEU A 38 -0.19 -9.41 -10.23
C LEU A 38 -1.56 -9.26 -9.54
N PHE A 39 -2.05 -8.04 -9.28
CA PHE A 39 -3.38 -7.84 -8.70
C PHE A 39 -4.48 -8.40 -9.62
N ASP A 40 -4.28 -8.34 -10.95
CA ASP A 40 -5.21 -8.88 -11.95
C ASP A 40 -5.40 -10.40 -11.86
N SER A 41 -4.54 -11.10 -11.11
CA SER A 41 -4.67 -12.55 -10.88
C SER A 41 -5.58 -12.91 -9.70
N LEU A 42 -6.04 -11.93 -8.92
CA LEU A 42 -6.84 -12.13 -7.72
C LEU A 42 -8.34 -12.04 -8.00
N ASP A 43 -9.13 -12.80 -7.24
CA ASP A 43 -10.59 -12.68 -7.25
C ASP A 43 -11.06 -11.28 -6.83
N GLU A 44 -12.20 -10.84 -7.36
CA GLU A 44 -12.80 -9.53 -7.07
C GLU A 44 -12.93 -9.24 -5.57
N VAL A 45 -13.27 -10.26 -4.77
CA VAL A 45 -13.41 -10.15 -3.30
C VAL A 45 -12.10 -9.76 -2.59
N LEU A 46 -10.95 -10.01 -3.22
CA LEU A 46 -9.62 -9.71 -2.70
C LEU A 46 -9.12 -8.34 -3.13
N VAL A 47 -9.64 -7.81 -4.24
CA VAL A 47 -9.22 -6.52 -4.83
C VAL A 47 -10.27 -5.42 -4.69
N ASN A 48 -11.41 -5.66 -4.05
CA ASN A 48 -12.45 -4.64 -3.84
C ASN A 48 -12.13 -3.60 -2.74
N ASP A 49 -11.04 -3.81 -2.00
CA ASP A 49 -10.59 -2.91 -0.93
C ASP A 49 -9.07 -2.73 -0.99
N ILE A 50 -8.64 -1.62 -1.58
CA ILE A 50 -7.23 -1.28 -1.71
C ILE A 50 -6.56 -1.04 -0.35
N ARG A 51 -7.29 -0.53 0.66
CA ARG A 51 -6.72 -0.28 1.99
C ARG A 51 -6.37 -1.60 2.67
N ARG A 52 -7.25 -2.60 2.55
CA ARG A 52 -6.97 -3.96 3.03
C ARG A 52 -5.83 -4.62 2.27
N LEU A 53 -5.87 -4.64 0.93
CA LEU A 53 -4.82 -5.32 0.15
C LEU A 53 -3.44 -4.67 0.34
N SER A 54 -3.37 -3.34 0.34
CA SER A 54 -2.12 -2.61 0.61
C SER A 54 -1.59 -2.87 2.03
N ALA A 55 -2.46 -3.00 3.04
CA ALA A 55 -2.05 -3.39 4.39
C ALA A 55 -1.50 -4.83 4.43
N TYR A 56 -2.15 -5.78 3.74
CA TYR A 56 -1.62 -7.13 3.61
C TYR A 56 -0.22 -7.09 2.97
N LEU A 57 -0.05 -6.38 1.86
CA LEU A 57 1.25 -6.23 1.21
C LEU A 57 2.29 -5.58 2.12
N HIS A 58 1.92 -4.57 2.91
CA HIS A 58 2.81 -3.89 3.84
C HIS A 58 3.33 -4.83 4.94
N PHE A 59 2.44 -5.59 5.56
CA PHE A 59 2.77 -6.40 6.74
C PHE A 59 3.25 -7.82 6.43
N SER A 60 2.88 -8.38 5.27
CA SER A 60 3.24 -9.75 4.90
C SER A 60 4.25 -9.85 3.76
N SER A 61 4.46 -8.78 3.00
CA SER A 61 5.46 -8.71 1.94
C SER A 61 6.33 -7.45 2.10
N HIS A 62 7.08 -7.10 1.07
CA HIS A 62 8.17 -6.13 0.93
C HIS A 62 7.94 -4.66 1.39
N THR A 63 7.11 -4.40 2.41
CA THR A 63 6.81 -3.06 2.96
C THR A 63 6.25 -2.11 1.90
N TYR A 64 5.22 -2.55 1.15
CA TYR A 64 4.47 -1.68 0.25
C TYR A 64 3.85 -0.49 1.00
N THR A 65 3.59 0.62 0.30
CA THR A 65 2.88 1.75 0.90
C THR A 65 1.42 1.38 1.19
N ILE A 66 0.92 1.61 2.39
CA ILE A 66 -0.51 1.46 2.67
C ILE A 66 -1.29 2.53 1.89
N TRP A 67 -2.44 2.21 1.31
CA TRP A 67 -3.27 3.23 0.67
C TRP A 67 -3.85 4.21 1.70
N ASP A 68 -3.59 5.50 1.51
CA ASP A 68 -3.97 6.56 2.43
C ASP A 68 -4.30 7.84 1.67
N ASP A 69 -5.51 8.36 1.86
CA ASP A 69 -6.00 9.53 1.13
C ASP A 69 -5.21 10.79 1.50
N ASP A 70 -4.72 10.87 2.73
CA ASP A 70 -3.91 12.00 3.19
C ASP A 70 -2.56 12.02 2.46
N THR A 71 -1.91 10.86 2.35
CA THR A 71 -0.69 10.67 1.53
C THR A 71 -0.96 11.07 0.08
N ARG A 72 -2.09 10.64 -0.50
CA ARG A 72 -2.49 11.00 -1.88
C ARG A 72 -2.63 12.51 -2.06
N ARG A 73 -3.22 13.22 -1.08
CA ARG A 73 -3.28 14.69 -1.09
C ARG A 73 -1.90 15.32 -0.95
N GLY A 74 -1.02 14.76 -0.14
CA GLY A 74 0.37 15.19 -0.03
C GLY A 74 1.11 15.08 -1.36
N LEU A 75 0.94 13.97 -2.09
CA LEU A 75 1.47 13.78 -3.44
C LEU A 75 0.91 14.82 -4.43
N ALA A 76 -0.41 15.08 -4.38
CA ALA A 76 -1.04 16.08 -5.24
C ALA A 76 -0.48 17.49 -5.01
N LYS A 77 -0.19 17.88 -3.76
CA LYS A 77 0.48 19.16 -3.44
C LYS A 77 1.89 19.26 -4.03
N LEU A 78 2.58 18.14 -4.23
CA LEU A 78 3.88 18.06 -4.90
C LEU A 78 3.76 18.01 -6.44
N GLY A 79 2.55 18.05 -6.99
CA GLY A 79 2.27 18.00 -8.43
C GLY A 79 1.98 16.61 -8.99
N PHE A 80 1.85 15.59 -8.14
CA PHE A 80 1.53 14.23 -8.57
C PHE A 80 0.06 13.90 -8.29
N GLU A 81 -0.80 14.05 -9.31
CA GLU A 81 -2.21 13.71 -9.20
C GLU A 81 -2.45 12.21 -9.40
N ILE A 82 -2.75 11.51 -8.31
CA ILE A 82 -3.17 10.11 -8.33
C ILE A 82 -4.69 10.05 -8.22
N PRO A 83 -5.40 9.35 -9.13
CA PRO A 83 -6.83 9.12 -9.03
C PRO A 83 -7.23 8.44 -7.72
N ASP A 84 -8.44 8.75 -7.23
CA ASP A 84 -9.00 8.01 -6.10
C ASP A 84 -9.51 6.63 -6.56
N THR A 85 -9.44 5.63 -5.68
CA THR A 85 -9.98 4.30 -5.94
C THR A 85 -10.35 3.59 -4.65
N LYS A 86 -11.40 2.78 -4.72
CA LYS A 86 -11.74 1.80 -3.67
C LYS A 86 -11.17 0.43 -3.97
N ASN A 87 -11.13 0.06 -5.25
CA ASN A 87 -10.60 -1.21 -5.70
C ASN A 87 -9.08 -1.09 -5.83
N ALA A 88 -8.40 -2.21 -5.59
CA ALA A 88 -6.99 -2.37 -5.85
C ALA A 88 -6.73 -2.51 -7.36
N ASP A 89 -6.92 -1.40 -8.07
CA ASP A 89 -6.52 -1.30 -9.47
C ASP A 89 -4.98 -1.25 -9.54
N PRO A 90 -4.34 -2.14 -10.32
CA PRO A 90 -2.88 -2.23 -10.37
C PRO A 90 -2.25 -0.95 -10.93
N PHE A 91 -2.90 -0.24 -11.86
CA PHE A 91 -2.34 0.97 -12.45
C PHE A 91 -2.45 2.16 -11.50
N ILE A 92 -3.59 2.33 -10.82
CA ILE A 92 -3.78 3.43 -9.87
C ILE A 92 -2.88 3.22 -8.64
N TYR A 93 -2.90 2.02 -8.06
CA TYR A 93 -2.05 1.70 -6.91
C TYR A 93 -0.57 1.66 -7.28
N GLY A 94 -0.23 1.16 -8.47
CA GLY A 94 1.12 1.19 -9.03
C GLY A 94 1.63 2.62 -9.21
N ALA A 95 0.80 3.54 -9.70
CA ALA A 95 1.16 4.96 -9.78
C ALA A 95 1.39 5.56 -8.39
N TYR A 96 0.57 5.21 -7.40
CA TYR A 96 0.73 5.64 -6.01
C TYR A 96 2.06 5.15 -5.39
N VAL A 97 2.35 3.86 -5.49
CA VAL A 97 3.59 3.27 -4.97
C VAL A 97 4.81 3.79 -5.73
N GLY A 98 4.76 3.80 -7.06
CA GLY A 98 5.85 4.25 -7.92
C GLY A 98 6.20 5.72 -7.73
N THR A 99 5.20 6.59 -7.51
CA THR A 99 5.46 8.01 -7.19
C THR A 99 6.20 8.15 -5.87
N ILE A 100 5.81 7.38 -4.85
CA ILE A 100 6.48 7.41 -3.55
C ILE A 100 7.93 6.91 -3.68
N GLU A 101 8.17 5.87 -4.48
CA GLU A 101 9.53 5.41 -4.77
C GLU A 101 10.36 6.46 -5.48
N LEU A 102 9.80 7.11 -6.51
CA LEU A 102 10.47 8.18 -7.22
C LEU A 102 10.92 9.30 -6.25
N ILE A 103 10.05 9.73 -5.35
CA ILE A 103 10.42 10.80 -4.41
C ILE A 103 11.45 10.30 -3.39
N LYS A 104 11.36 9.05 -2.94
CA LYS A 104 12.39 8.46 -2.07
C LYS A 104 13.76 8.39 -2.72
N ASP A 105 13.83 8.08 -4.00
CA ASP A 105 15.08 8.05 -4.76
C ASP A 105 15.69 9.45 -4.90
N LEU A 106 14.85 10.47 -5.00
CA LEU A 106 15.29 11.87 -5.06
C LEU A 106 15.61 12.47 -3.68
N ALA A 107 15.01 11.96 -2.61
CA ALA A 107 15.21 12.45 -1.25
C ALA A 107 16.55 11.96 -0.67
N PRO A 108 17.47 12.87 -0.28
CA PRO A 108 18.71 12.49 0.40
C PRO A 108 18.42 11.68 1.66
N PHE A 109 19.24 10.65 1.95
CA PHE A 109 19.06 9.83 3.15
C PHE A 109 19.15 10.68 4.44
N THR A 110 19.89 11.79 4.40
CA THR A 110 20.06 12.75 5.49
C THR A 110 18.79 13.52 5.85
N CYS A 111 17.76 13.48 5.00
CA CYS A 111 16.45 14.08 5.29
C CYS A 111 15.60 13.22 6.23
N PHE A 112 16.03 11.99 6.54
CA PHE A 112 15.28 11.09 7.42
C PHE A 112 15.87 11.09 8.83
N LEU A 113 14.99 11.25 9.81
CA LEU A 113 15.34 10.98 11.20
C LEU A 113 15.58 9.48 11.37
N GLU A 114 16.63 9.12 12.10
CA GLU A 114 16.87 7.74 12.49
C GLU A 114 15.72 7.28 13.39
N HIS A 115 15.02 6.22 12.95
CA HIS A 115 13.82 5.72 13.59
C HIS A 115 13.67 4.23 13.34
N ASP A 116 13.10 3.50 14.28
CA ASP A 116 12.88 2.05 14.23
C ASP A 116 11.84 1.58 13.21
N VAL A 117 11.34 2.46 12.33
CA VAL A 117 10.34 2.11 11.33
C VAL A 117 10.93 2.20 9.93
N PRO A 118 10.50 1.35 8.99
CA PRO A 118 11.01 1.37 7.63
C PRO A 118 10.92 2.78 7.01
N ARG A 119 11.93 3.15 6.22
CA ARG A 119 11.98 4.43 5.49
C ARG A 119 10.70 4.70 4.71
N GLN A 120 10.09 3.66 4.13
CA GLN A 120 8.79 3.75 3.46
C GLN A 120 7.71 4.36 4.34
N ARG A 121 7.62 3.88 5.58
CA ARG A 121 6.58 4.28 6.53
C ARG A 121 6.79 5.71 7.02
N LEU A 122 8.04 6.10 7.27
CA LEU A 122 8.38 7.50 7.60
C LEU A 122 7.99 8.44 6.46
N PHE A 123 8.35 8.08 5.23
CA PHE A 123 8.09 8.90 4.07
C PHE A 123 6.58 9.06 3.82
N GLN A 124 5.84 7.96 3.90
CA GLN A 124 4.39 7.98 3.80
C GLN A 124 3.76 8.84 4.91
N ALA A 125 4.20 8.71 6.16
CA ALA A 125 3.67 9.50 7.27
C ALA A 125 3.92 11.01 7.07
N ALA A 126 5.09 11.38 6.55
CA ALA A 126 5.42 12.77 6.23
C ALA A 126 4.52 13.33 5.11
N LEU A 127 4.31 12.57 4.03
CA LEU A 127 3.37 12.94 2.98
C LEU A 127 1.93 13.08 3.50
N ALA A 128 1.49 12.16 4.35
CA ALA A 128 0.16 12.21 4.97
C ALA A 128 -0.02 13.43 5.86
N ALA A 129 1.00 13.81 6.64
CA ALA A 129 0.97 15.03 7.43
C ALA A 129 0.87 16.26 6.52
N TYR A 130 1.70 16.32 5.48
CA TYR A 130 1.67 17.41 4.50
C TYR A 130 0.33 17.51 3.75
N GLY A 131 -0.33 16.38 3.47
CA GLY A 131 -1.66 16.36 2.84
C GLY A 131 -2.83 16.73 3.76
N ARG A 132 -2.61 16.82 5.08
CA ARG A 132 -3.61 17.29 6.05
C ARG A 132 -3.55 18.79 6.31
N GLU A 133 -2.39 19.40 6.15
CA GLU A 133 -2.21 20.86 6.17
C GLU A 133 -3.08 21.54 5.10
#